data_AF-A0A357NBH3-F1
#
_entry.id   AF-A0A357NBH3-F1
#
_cell.length_a   1.000
_cell.length_b   1.000
_cell.length_c   1.000
_cell.angle_alpha   90.00
_cell.angle_beta   90.00
_cell.angle_gamma   90.00
#
_symmetry.space_group_name_H-M   'P 1'
#
loop_
_entity.id
_entity.type
_entity.pdbx_description
1 polymer ?
#
loop_
_entity_poly.entity_id
_entity_poly.type
_entity_poly.pdbx_seq_one_letter_code
_entity_poly.pdbx_strand_id
1 'polypeptide(L)'
;EIIIMPETLMEQSLRQGDVDIAGFNRLPADLRASKEFDYLFSDYEPWGDVAGATPLYFTEKFIKEKPDVVRRFVTAMANTINWQNAHMQEAAEITARRANLDPNNVKIRYYAPDGIIKEETVKVWIDLLTEFGEIKPGIKPEQIYTNEFNPSYKR
;
A
#
# COMPACT_ATOMS: atom_id res chain seq x y z
N GLU A 1 14.05 -6.92 21.19
CA GLU A 1 14.81 -7.11 19.94
C GLU A 1 13.81 -7.22 18.79
N ILE A 2 14.19 -6.84 17.57
CA ILE A 2 13.34 -7.03 16.38
C ILE A 2 13.89 -8.23 15.62
N ILE A 3 13.04 -9.22 15.35
CA ILE A 3 13.40 -10.40 14.55
C ILE A 3 12.55 -10.43 13.27
N ILE A 4 13.18 -10.79 12.16
CA ILE A 4 12.49 -10.93 10.87
C ILE A 4 12.17 -12.41 10.65
N MET A 5 10.89 -12.70 10.40
CA MET A 5 10.42 -14.05 10.08
C MET A 5 9.27 -14.02 9.07
N PRO A 6 8.97 -15.13 8.37
CA PRO A 6 7.79 -15.24 7.53
C PRO A 6 6.49 -14.99 8.32
N GLU A 7 5.59 -14.18 7.78
CA GLU A 7 4.29 -13.83 8.42
C GLU A 7 3.46 -15.08 8.77
N THR A 8 3.58 -16.15 7.99
CA THR A 8 2.92 -17.45 8.24
C THR A 8 3.36 -18.14 9.53
N LEU A 9 4.51 -17.77 10.10
CA LEU A 9 5.01 -18.34 11.36
C LEU A 9 4.70 -17.46 12.57
N MET A 10 4.38 -16.18 12.36
CA MET A 10 4.24 -15.20 13.44
C MET A 10 3.15 -15.55 14.45
N GLU A 11 2.00 -16.07 13.98
CA GLU A 11 0.92 -16.48 14.88
C GLU A 11 1.37 -17.61 15.82
N GLN A 12 2.04 -18.63 15.28
CA GLN A 12 2.50 -19.75 16.08
C GLN A 12 3.54 -19.28 17.11
N SER A 13 4.47 -18.42 16.70
CA SER A 13 5.49 -17.84 17.59
C SER A 13 4.87 -17.04 18.73
N LEU A 14 3.81 -16.27 18.48
CA LEU A 14 3.04 -15.56 19.51
C LEU A 14 2.41 -16.55 20.51
N ARG A 15 1.75 -17.61 20.03
CA ARG A 15 1.11 -18.63 20.88
C ARG A 15 2.11 -19.42 21.72
N GLN A 16 3.31 -19.64 21.19
CA GLN A 16 4.39 -20.36 21.87
C GLN A 16 5.16 -19.49 22.87
N GLY A 17 5.00 -18.15 22.80
CA GLY A 17 5.73 -17.19 23.62
C GLY A 17 7.16 -16.94 23.14
N ASP A 18 7.47 -17.30 21.89
CA ASP A 18 8.77 -17.01 21.27
C ASP A 18 8.92 -15.52 20.92
N VAL A 19 7.79 -14.83 20.74
CA VAL A 19 7.71 -13.37 20.54
C VAL A 19 6.59 -12.78 21.38
N ASP A 20 6.80 -11.55 21.87
CA ASP A 20 5.79 -10.82 22.66
C ASP A 20 4.81 -10.03 21.78
N ILE A 21 5.25 -9.60 20.60
CA ILE A 21 4.51 -8.73 19.67
C ILE A 21 4.76 -9.22 18.24
N ALA A 22 3.71 -9.31 17.43
CA ALA A 22 3.84 -9.52 15.98
C ALA A 22 3.01 -8.51 15.19
N GLY A 23 3.63 -7.95 14.14
CA GLY A 23 2.98 -7.07 13.18
C GLY A 23 2.57 -7.84 11.93
N PHE A 24 1.29 -7.76 11.57
CA PHE A 24 0.74 -8.42 10.38
C PHE A 24 0.39 -7.40 9.31
N ASN A 25 0.75 -7.66 8.05
CA ASN A 25 0.28 -6.86 6.91
C ASN A 25 -1.23 -7.03 6.71
N ARG A 26 -1.73 -8.24 7.00
CA ARG A 26 -3.15 -8.54 7.07
C ARG A 26 -3.39 -9.43 8.28
N LEU A 27 -3.96 -8.86 9.34
CA LEU A 27 -4.40 -9.64 10.49
C LEU A 27 -5.40 -10.72 10.03
N PRO A 28 -5.12 -12.02 10.28
CA PRO A 28 -6.05 -13.11 9.99
C PRO A 28 -7.41 -12.89 10.67
N ALA A 29 -8.50 -13.28 10.00
CA ALA A 29 -9.86 -12.95 10.44
C ALA A 29 -10.24 -13.66 11.76
N ASP A 30 -9.76 -14.88 11.93
CA ASP A 30 -9.83 -15.68 13.14
C ASP A 30 -9.05 -15.06 14.30
N LEU A 31 -7.80 -14.62 14.07
CA LEU A 31 -7.05 -13.86 15.08
C LEU A 31 -7.73 -12.56 15.46
N ARG A 32 -8.31 -11.84 14.49
CA ARG A 32 -9.08 -10.62 14.75
C ARG A 32 -10.34 -10.85 15.58
N ALA A 33 -10.97 -12.01 15.44
CA ALA A 33 -12.15 -12.40 16.21
C ALA A 33 -11.79 -13.01 17.58
N SER A 34 -10.54 -13.44 17.76
CA SER A 34 -10.03 -14.01 19.00
C SER A 34 -9.93 -12.95 20.10
N LYS A 35 -9.99 -13.41 21.35
CA LYS A 35 -9.67 -12.62 22.56
C LYS A 35 -8.37 -13.10 23.24
N GLU A 36 -7.61 -13.92 22.54
CA GLU A 36 -6.38 -14.51 23.05
C GLU A 36 -5.22 -13.51 23.13
N PHE A 37 -5.22 -12.53 22.24
CA PHE A 37 -4.20 -11.49 22.17
C PHE A 37 -4.85 -10.11 22.21
N ASP A 38 -4.16 -9.17 22.84
CA ASP A 38 -4.55 -7.77 22.83
C ASP A 38 -4.14 -7.11 21.51
N TYR A 39 -5.10 -6.47 20.85
CA TYR A 39 -4.82 -5.61 19.71
C TYR A 39 -4.22 -4.29 20.20
N LEU A 40 -3.01 -3.96 19.74
CA LEU A 40 -2.33 -2.73 20.15
C LEU A 40 -2.77 -1.53 19.32
N PHE A 41 -2.51 -1.56 18.01
CA PHE A 41 -2.90 -0.53 17.05
C PHE A 41 -2.70 -1.02 15.61
N SER A 42 -3.24 -0.27 14.65
CA SER A 42 -2.91 -0.38 13.22
C SER A 42 -2.11 0.83 12.77
N ASP A 43 -1.34 0.67 11.70
CA ASP A 43 -0.65 1.76 11.01
C ASP A 43 -1.58 2.92 10.60
N TYR A 44 -2.87 2.63 10.40
CA TYR A 44 -3.90 3.62 10.11
C TYR A 44 -4.22 4.54 11.30
N GLU A 45 -4.05 4.11 12.55
CA GLU A 45 -4.36 4.95 13.72
C GLU A 45 -3.45 6.18 13.86
N PRO A 46 -2.10 6.07 13.78
CA PRO A 46 -1.22 7.23 13.85
C PRO A 46 -1.14 8.02 12.54
N TRP A 47 -1.39 7.39 11.38
CA TRP A 47 -1.13 8.01 10.07
C TRP A 47 -2.38 8.28 9.23
N GLY A 48 -3.52 7.69 9.55
CA GLY A 48 -4.70 7.75 8.69
C GLY A 48 -4.37 7.26 7.27
N ASP A 49 -4.79 8.02 6.27
CA ASP A 49 -4.56 7.70 4.85
C ASP A 49 -3.16 8.09 4.34
N VAL A 50 -2.39 8.89 5.09
CA VAL A 50 -1.13 9.47 4.58
C VAL A 50 -0.04 8.44 4.34
N ALA A 51 -0.04 7.33 5.09
CA ALA A 51 0.92 6.24 4.91
C ALA A 51 0.53 5.29 3.76
N GLY A 52 -0.63 5.48 3.13
CA GLY A 52 -1.04 4.64 2.00
C GLY A 52 -0.05 4.71 0.84
N ALA A 53 0.36 3.57 0.29
CA ALA A 53 1.27 3.51 -0.85
C ALA A 53 0.56 3.03 -2.12
N THR A 54 0.83 3.67 -3.26
CA THR A 54 0.50 3.15 -4.60
C THR A 54 1.79 2.96 -5.41
N PRO A 55 2.55 1.88 -5.15
CA PRO A 55 3.87 1.69 -5.74
C PRO A 55 3.77 1.18 -7.18
N LEU A 56 3.57 2.09 -8.14
CA LEU A 56 3.72 1.80 -9.57
C LEU A 56 4.90 2.60 -10.11
N TYR A 57 5.84 1.90 -10.74
CA TYR A 57 7.10 2.50 -11.17
C TYR A 57 7.43 2.10 -12.60
N PHE A 58 8.07 3.02 -13.31
CA PHE A 58 8.73 2.77 -14.58
C PHE A 58 10.20 3.16 -14.45
N THR A 59 11.08 2.47 -15.17
CA THR A 59 12.46 2.94 -15.30
C THR A 59 12.48 4.29 -16.01
N GLU A 60 13.38 5.19 -15.62
CA GLU A 60 13.57 6.48 -16.29
C GLU A 60 13.81 6.35 -17.79
N LYS A 61 14.55 5.30 -18.21
CA LYS A 61 14.78 4.97 -19.62
C LYS A 61 13.46 4.77 -20.37
N PHE A 62 12.56 3.95 -19.82
CA PHE A 62 11.25 3.69 -20.43
C PHE A 62 10.39 4.94 -20.49
N ILE A 63 10.41 5.76 -19.43
CA ILE A 63 9.71 7.05 -19.40
C ILE A 63 10.20 7.95 -20.53
N LYS A 64 11.53 8.07 -20.70
CA LYS A 64 12.14 8.88 -21.75
C LYS A 64 11.86 8.36 -23.16
N GLU A 65 11.90 7.04 -23.36
CA GLU A 65 11.72 6.42 -24.68
C GLU A 65 10.24 6.31 -25.10
N LYS A 66 9.32 6.20 -24.13
CA LYS A 66 7.89 5.92 -24.35
C LYS A 66 6.97 6.79 -23.47
N PRO A 67 7.12 8.12 -23.44
CA PRO A 67 6.35 8.99 -22.55
C PRO A 67 4.83 8.90 -22.80
N ASP A 68 4.41 8.71 -24.04
CA ASP A 68 2.98 8.57 -24.38
C ASP A 68 2.38 7.26 -23.89
N VAL A 69 3.18 6.19 -23.81
CA VAL A 69 2.73 4.91 -23.25
C VAL A 69 2.55 5.04 -21.74
N VAL A 70 3.50 5.69 -21.06
CA VAL A 70 3.40 5.98 -19.62
C VAL A 70 2.15 6.82 -19.34
N ARG A 71 1.92 7.89 -20.10
CA ARG A 71 0.71 8.71 -19.95
C ARG A 71 -0.57 7.92 -20.11
N ARG A 72 -0.68 7.12 -21.16
CA ARG A 72 -1.86 6.25 -21.38
C ARG A 72 -2.07 5.24 -20.26
N PHE A 73 -0.98 4.66 -19.74
CA PHE A 73 -1.04 3.76 -18.59
C PHE A 73 -1.56 4.48 -17.34
N VAL A 74 -0.97 5.64 -17.00
CA VAL A 74 -1.38 6.44 -15.84
C VAL A 74 -2.84 6.89 -15.96
N THR A 75 -3.29 7.33 -17.14
CA THR A 75 -4.70 7.66 -17.40
C THR A 75 -5.61 6.45 -17.16
N ALA A 76 -5.26 5.28 -17.68
CA ALA A 76 -6.05 4.07 -17.47
C ALA A 76 -6.12 3.71 -15.98
N MET A 77 -4.99 3.77 -15.27
CA MET A 77 -4.94 3.51 -13.83
C MET A 77 -5.80 4.47 -13.02
N ALA A 78 -5.71 5.78 -13.28
CA ALA A 78 -6.53 6.80 -12.60
C ALA A 78 -8.03 6.54 -12.79
N ASN A 79 -8.45 6.23 -14.03
CA ASN A 79 -9.84 5.89 -14.34
C ASN A 79 -10.28 4.61 -13.62
N THR A 80 -9.44 3.57 -13.60
CA THR A 80 -9.74 2.31 -12.89
C THR A 80 -9.84 2.54 -11.38
N ILE A 81 -8.91 3.29 -10.79
CA ILE A 81 -8.93 3.64 -9.36
C ILE A 81 -10.23 4.36 -8.99
N ASN A 82 -10.61 5.37 -9.76
CA ASN A 82 -11.85 6.11 -9.52
C ASN A 82 -13.08 5.23 -9.68
N TRP A 83 -13.11 4.35 -10.69
CA TRP A 83 -14.19 3.40 -10.86
C TRP A 83 -14.26 2.41 -9.68
N GLN A 84 -13.14 1.87 -9.22
CA GLN A 84 -13.07 0.94 -8.09
C GLN A 84 -13.57 1.60 -6.79
N ASN A 85 -13.17 2.85 -6.53
CA ASN A 85 -13.67 3.60 -5.38
C ASN A 85 -15.19 3.83 -5.46
N ALA A 86 -15.78 3.94 -6.64
CA ALA A 86 -17.23 4.07 -6.82
C ALA A 86 -17.98 2.71 -6.84
N HIS A 87 -17.30 1.59 -7.12
CA HIS A 87 -17.89 0.26 -7.36
C HIS A 87 -17.18 -0.83 -6.55
N MET A 88 -16.93 -0.58 -5.27
CA MET A 88 -16.03 -1.41 -4.44
C MET A 88 -16.44 -2.89 -4.38
N GLN A 89 -17.74 -3.18 -4.26
CA GLN A 89 -18.23 -4.55 -4.18
C GLN A 89 -18.03 -5.30 -5.51
N GLU A 90 -18.37 -4.66 -6.63
CA GLU A 90 -18.17 -5.23 -7.97
C GLU A 90 -16.68 -5.45 -8.26
N ALA A 91 -15.83 -4.50 -7.86
CA ALA A 91 -14.38 -4.63 -7.97
C ALA A 91 -13.84 -5.83 -7.17
N ALA A 92 -14.38 -6.07 -5.96
CA ALA A 92 -14.03 -7.23 -5.15
C ALA A 92 -14.47 -8.54 -5.83
N GLU A 93 -15.67 -8.59 -6.41
CA GLU A 93 -16.15 -9.77 -7.16
C GLU A 93 -15.30 -10.07 -8.40
N ILE A 94 -14.93 -9.04 -9.17
CA ILE A 94 -14.02 -9.20 -10.33
C ILE A 94 -12.69 -9.80 -9.87
N THR A 95 -12.14 -9.28 -8.77
CA THR A 95 -10.88 -9.78 -8.19
C THR A 95 -11.02 -11.23 -7.74
N ALA A 96 -12.11 -11.56 -7.05
CA ALA A 96 -12.41 -12.91 -6.56
C ALA A 96 -12.49 -13.92 -7.70
N ARG A 97 -13.26 -13.61 -8.76
CA ARG A 97 -13.35 -14.45 -9.96
C ARG A 97 -11.99 -14.65 -10.62
N ARG A 98 -11.17 -13.61 -10.73
CA ARG A 98 -9.87 -13.68 -11.39
C ARG A 98 -8.83 -14.48 -10.59
N ALA A 99 -8.92 -14.43 -9.27
CA ALA A 99 -8.03 -15.12 -8.33
C ALA A 99 -8.54 -16.51 -7.90
N ASN A 100 -9.73 -16.92 -8.35
CA ASN A 100 -10.41 -18.14 -7.92
C ASN A 100 -10.60 -18.21 -6.38
N LEU A 101 -11.04 -17.10 -5.79
CA LEU A 101 -11.31 -16.94 -4.36
C LEU A 101 -12.80 -16.70 -4.11
N ASP A 102 -13.26 -16.99 -2.89
CA ASP A 102 -14.57 -16.52 -2.40
C ASP A 102 -14.56 -14.97 -2.35
N PRO A 103 -15.55 -14.28 -2.95
CA PRO A 103 -15.68 -12.83 -2.88
C PRO A 103 -15.66 -12.26 -1.46
N ASN A 104 -16.19 -12.98 -0.48
CA ASN A 104 -16.19 -12.56 0.93
C ASN A 104 -14.79 -12.53 1.54
N ASN A 105 -13.82 -13.21 0.91
CA ASN A 105 -12.42 -13.24 1.35
C ASN A 105 -11.54 -12.17 0.68
N VAL A 106 -12.10 -11.41 -0.27
CA VAL A 106 -11.41 -10.29 -0.93
C VAL A 106 -11.55 -9.03 -0.09
N LYS A 107 -10.40 -8.45 0.31
CA LYS A 107 -10.36 -7.18 1.03
C LYS A 107 -10.82 -6.05 0.10
N ILE A 108 -11.81 -5.28 0.54
CA ILE A 108 -12.18 -4.02 -0.11
C ILE A 108 -11.01 -3.04 0.03
N ARG A 109 -10.62 -2.41 -1.08
CA ARG A 109 -9.49 -1.48 -1.16
C ARG A 109 -10.00 -0.06 -1.36
N TYR A 110 -9.32 0.87 -0.73
CA TYR A 110 -9.51 2.31 -0.90
C TYR A 110 -8.25 2.85 -1.55
N TYR A 111 -8.41 3.59 -2.64
CA TYR A 111 -7.30 4.12 -3.41
C TYR A 111 -7.31 5.65 -3.37
N ALA A 112 -6.12 6.25 -3.51
CA ALA A 112 -5.99 7.70 -3.63
C ALA A 112 -6.80 8.19 -4.85
N PRO A 113 -7.69 9.19 -4.70
CA PRO A 113 -8.46 9.75 -5.81
C PRO A 113 -7.55 10.13 -6.99
N ASP A 114 -8.03 9.83 -8.20
CA ASP A 114 -7.32 10.07 -9.46
C ASP A 114 -5.94 9.39 -9.58
N GLY A 115 -5.55 8.53 -8.64
CA GLY A 115 -4.19 7.99 -8.57
C GLY A 115 -3.12 9.08 -8.43
N ILE A 116 -3.46 10.23 -7.83
CA ILE A 116 -2.51 11.32 -7.60
C ILE A 116 -1.60 10.95 -6.42
N ILE A 117 -0.29 11.01 -6.66
CA ILE A 117 0.71 10.84 -5.60
C ILE A 117 0.84 12.16 -4.85
N LYS A 118 0.60 12.14 -3.54
CA LYS A 118 0.70 13.32 -2.68
C LYS A 118 2.12 13.43 -2.08
N GLU A 119 2.66 14.64 -2.01
CA GLU A 119 4.02 14.87 -1.52
C GLU A 119 4.17 14.43 -0.06
N GLU A 120 3.15 14.70 0.77
CA GLU A 120 3.14 14.35 2.19
C GLU A 120 3.25 12.85 2.44
N THR A 121 2.62 12.02 1.59
CA THR A 121 2.73 10.57 1.64
C THR A 121 4.15 10.12 1.34
N VAL A 122 4.79 10.72 0.34
CA VAL A 122 6.17 10.40 -0.04
C VAL A 122 7.14 10.82 1.07
N LYS A 123 6.91 11.99 1.67
CA LYS A 123 7.73 12.50 2.77
C LYS A 123 7.69 11.60 4.00
N VAL A 124 6.53 11.06 4.36
CA VAL A 124 6.38 10.11 5.47
C VAL A 124 7.32 8.92 5.30
N TRP A 125 7.37 8.34 4.10
CA TRP A 125 8.25 7.20 3.83
C TRP A 125 9.73 7.58 3.78
N ILE A 126 10.10 8.74 3.21
CA ILE A 126 11.48 9.23 3.24
C ILE A 126 11.95 9.42 4.69
N ASP A 127 11.14 10.08 5.52
CA ASP A 127 11.48 10.39 6.90
C ASP A 127 11.66 9.09 7.70
N LEU A 128 10.70 8.16 7.60
CA LEU A 128 10.73 6.88 8.29
C LEU A 128 11.97 6.06 7.90
N LEU A 129 12.21 5.88 6.60
CA LEU A 129 13.36 5.10 6.12
C LEU A 129 14.69 5.77 6.49
N THR A 130 14.74 7.10 6.58
CA THR A 130 15.94 7.82 7.03
C THR A 130 16.16 7.62 8.53
N GLU A 131 15.10 7.69 9.35
CA GLU A 131 15.15 7.49 10.80
C GLU A 131 15.65 6.08 11.16
N PHE A 132 15.18 5.06 10.45
CA PHE A 132 15.65 3.68 10.61
C PHE A 132 17.01 3.39 9.96
N GLY A 133 17.60 4.36 9.25
CA GLY A 133 18.91 4.22 8.60
C GLY A 133 18.91 3.34 7.34
N GLU A 134 17.72 3.07 6.77
CA GLU A 134 17.54 2.29 5.53
C GLU A 134 17.95 3.09 4.29
N ILE A 135 17.85 4.42 4.35
CA ILE A 135 18.31 5.33 3.28
C ILE A 135 19.18 6.45 3.83
N LYS A 136 19.96 7.06 2.93
CA LYS A 136 20.75 8.25 3.27
C LYS A 136 19.85 9.47 3.46
N PRO A 137 20.17 10.36 4.41
CA PRO A 137 19.44 11.61 4.56
C PRO A 137 19.59 12.50 3.32
N GLY A 138 18.59 13.36 3.10
CA GLY A 138 18.62 14.38 2.05
C GLY A 138 17.94 13.99 0.73
N ILE A 139 17.31 12.81 0.65
CA ILE A 139 16.39 12.49 -0.46
C ILE A 139 15.20 13.45 -0.38
N LYS A 140 14.83 14.03 -1.53
CA LYS A 140 13.67 14.90 -1.68
C LYS A 140 12.54 14.17 -2.43
N PRO A 141 11.26 14.45 -2.12
CA PRO A 141 10.13 13.80 -2.78
C PRO A 141 10.20 13.87 -4.31
N GLU A 142 10.55 15.01 -4.91
CA GLU A 142 10.55 15.21 -6.36
C GLU A 142 11.62 14.38 -7.10
N GLN A 143 12.53 13.74 -6.36
CA GLN A 143 13.52 12.83 -6.92
C GLN A 143 12.97 11.41 -7.12
N ILE A 144 11.87 11.05 -6.45
CA ILE A 144 11.40 9.66 -6.37
C ILE A 144 9.99 9.45 -6.92
N TYR A 145 9.23 10.53 -7.20
CA TYR A 145 7.94 10.43 -7.87
C TYR A 145 7.68 11.61 -8.82
N THR A 146 6.72 11.42 -9.73
CA THR A 146 6.20 12.47 -10.60
C THR A 146 4.71 12.23 -10.89
N ASN A 147 3.93 13.31 -10.97
CA ASN A 147 2.55 13.28 -11.46
C ASN A 147 2.41 13.83 -12.89
N GLU A 148 3.51 14.12 -13.59
CA GLU A 148 3.48 14.79 -14.91
C GLU A 148 2.70 14.03 -16.00
N PHE A 149 2.56 12.71 -15.82
CA PHE A 149 1.84 11.84 -16.75
C PHE A 149 0.37 11.64 -16.35
N ASN A 150 -0.08 12.19 -15.23
CA ASN A 150 -1.46 12.07 -14.76
C ASN A 150 -2.30 13.25 -15.29
N PRO A 151 -3.33 13.00 -16.12
CA PRO A 151 -4.14 14.07 -16.71
C PRO A 151 -5.00 14.85 -15.69
N SER A 152 -5.29 14.25 -14.52
CA SER A 152 -6.06 14.91 -13.47
C SER A 152 -5.18 15.82 -12.59
N TYR A 153 -3.85 15.70 -12.67
CA TYR A 153 -2.94 16.50 -11.88
C TYR A 153 -2.83 17.91 -12.43
N LYS A 154 -3.20 18.90 -11.61
CA LYS A 154 -3.00 20.32 -11.88
C LYS A 154 -1.89 20.82 -10.95
N ARG A 155 -0.86 21.42 -11.54
CA ARG A 155 0.20 22.11 -10.80
C ARG A 155 -0.31 23.42 -10.20
#